data_AF-A0ABD0V3X3-F1
#
_entry.id   AF-A0ABD0V3X3-F1
#
_cell.length_a   1.000
_cell.length_b   1.000
_cell.length_c   1.000
_cell.angle_alpha   90.00
_cell.angle_beta   90.00
_cell.angle_gamma   90.00
#
_symmetry.space_group_name_H-M   'P 1'
#
loop_
_entity.id
_entity.type
_entity.pdbx_description
1 polymer ?
#
loop_
_entity_poly.entity_id
_entity_poly.type
_entity_poly.pdbx_seq_one_letter_code
_entity_poly.pdbx_strand_id
1 'polypeptide(L)'
;MLSSIGRGHYGATYDQGSVESTMQRWFGRALFPLVANITVHTFDDLDAFEVSPSNIPDLLVGCPLIISGKYQGKFPDTVKVEGRLADMSDIAVNLKVQNMGNIPLERVFSKQQIDLLTAQAWFSESKQLADKVAKLSLQSGIPSEYTHMVFLEKGGKMPEELKQKHEKSWTDSAGDHIPMPILVHNLTPGFGNPLATAENLPPGYRKPKQTQPFEVIEKAVGGCSEIFDCRCCMCCIKTCSKMNDQCVVVLTQLCAALSCLACSECCAVCCGGSD
;
A
#
# COMPACT_ATOMS: atom_id res chain seq x y z
N MET A 1 -13.32 -2.96 4.47
CA MET A 1 -14.57 -2.61 5.18
C MET A 1 -15.82 -2.85 4.36
N LEU A 2 -16.09 -2.16 3.25
CA LEU A 2 -17.34 -2.35 2.48
C LEU A 2 -17.61 -3.82 2.14
N SER A 3 -16.57 -4.50 1.67
CA SER A 3 -16.50 -5.96 1.49
C SER A 3 -16.91 -6.71 2.77
N SER A 4 -16.24 -6.43 3.89
CA SER A 4 -16.50 -7.03 5.21
C SER A 4 -17.94 -6.85 5.69
N ILE A 5 -18.58 -5.71 5.40
CA ILE A 5 -20.01 -5.49 5.71
C ILE A 5 -20.86 -6.50 4.94
N GLY A 6 -20.64 -6.62 3.63
CA GLY A 6 -21.34 -7.55 2.75
C GLY A 6 -20.84 -9.00 2.78
N ARG A 7 -20.10 -9.44 3.81
CA ARG A 7 -19.45 -10.77 3.90
C ARG A 7 -18.50 -11.12 2.73
N GLY A 8 -18.15 -10.14 1.92
CA GLY A 8 -17.25 -10.26 0.79
C GLY A 8 -15.78 -10.07 1.18
N HIS A 9 -14.90 -10.44 0.26
CA HIS A 9 -13.47 -10.18 0.36
C HIS A 9 -13.10 -8.86 -0.34
N TYR A 10 -11.84 -8.44 -0.29
CA TYR A 10 -11.32 -7.42 -1.20
C TYR A 10 -9.86 -7.72 -1.58
N GLY A 11 -9.39 -7.12 -2.66
CA GLY A 11 -8.02 -7.20 -3.11
C GLY A 11 -7.64 -5.90 -3.82
N ALA A 12 -6.33 -5.64 -3.89
CA ALA A 12 -5.77 -4.55 -4.67
C ALA A 12 -4.54 -5.07 -5.42
N THR A 13 -4.24 -4.46 -6.55
CA THR A 13 -2.92 -4.56 -7.16
C THR A 13 -2.47 -3.19 -7.66
N TYR A 14 -1.15 -2.99 -7.67
CA TYR A 14 -0.48 -1.74 -8.05
C TYR A 14 0.29 -1.87 -9.36
N ASP A 15 0.52 -3.10 -9.84
CA ASP A 15 1.05 -3.36 -11.17
C ASP A 15 -0.10 -3.59 -12.16
N GLN A 16 -0.12 -2.81 -13.24
CA GLN A 16 -1.12 -2.90 -14.30
C GLN A 16 -1.11 -4.27 -15.00
N GLY A 17 0.07 -4.89 -15.19
CA GLY A 17 0.19 -6.20 -15.84
C GLY A 17 -0.46 -7.33 -15.03
N SER A 18 -0.46 -7.21 -13.71
CA SER A 18 -1.03 -8.21 -12.79
C SER A 18 -2.55 -8.14 -12.60
N VAL A 19 -3.24 -7.11 -13.13
CA VAL A 19 -4.69 -6.89 -12.92
C VAL A 19 -5.51 -8.10 -13.39
N GLU A 20 -5.27 -8.56 -14.63
CA GLU A 20 -6.02 -9.68 -15.22
C GLU A 20 -5.83 -10.97 -14.42
N SER A 21 -4.58 -11.38 -14.17
CA SER A 21 -4.30 -12.62 -13.43
C SER A 21 -4.81 -12.57 -11.98
N THR A 22 -4.83 -11.38 -11.36
CA THR A 22 -5.42 -11.17 -10.04
C THR A 22 -6.93 -11.32 -10.09
N MET A 23 -7.61 -10.73 -11.08
CA MET A 23 -9.06 -10.88 -11.31
C MET A 23 -9.44 -12.34 -11.60
N GLN A 24 -8.74 -13.02 -12.50
CA GLN A 24 -9.00 -14.43 -12.84
C GLN A 24 -8.90 -15.33 -11.59
N ARG A 25 -7.84 -15.17 -10.78
CA ARG A 25 -7.68 -15.89 -9.50
C ARG A 25 -8.83 -15.59 -8.53
N TRP A 26 -9.33 -14.35 -8.55
CA TRP A 26 -10.44 -13.91 -7.72
C TRP A 26 -11.78 -14.52 -8.12
N PHE A 27 -12.13 -14.48 -9.41
CA PHE A 27 -13.32 -15.16 -9.94
C PHE A 27 -13.25 -16.68 -9.69
N GLY A 28 -12.09 -17.31 -9.91
CA GLY A 28 -11.89 -18.73 -9.63
C GLY A 28 -12.09 -19.13 -8.16
N ARG A 29 -12.00 -18.19 -7.21
CA ARG A 29 -12.33 -18.41 -5.79
C ARG A 29 -13.81 -18.15 -5.50
N ALA A 30 -14.35 -17.07 -6.06
CA ALA A 30 -15.74 -16.64 -5.83
C ALA A 30 -16.79 -17.59 -6.44
N LEU A 31 -16.45 -18.30 -7.52
CA LEU A 31 -17.34 -19.26 -8.18
C LEU A 31 -17.59 -20.55 -7.39
N PHE A 32 -16.76 -20.84 -6.37
CA PHE A 32 -16.81 -22.10 -5.62
C PHE A 32 -16.82 -21.87 -4.09
N PRO A 33 -17.95 -21.39 -3.52
CA PRO A 33 -18.16 -21.46 -2.09
C PRO A 33 -18.31 -22.92 -1.64
N LEU A 34 -17.54 -23.32 -0.63
CA LEU A 34 -17.58 -24.64 -0.01
C LEU A 34 -18.66 -24.70 1.08
N VAL A 35 -18.70 -23.67 1.94
CA VAL A 35 -19.68 -23.54 3.03
C VAL A 35 -20.09 -22.07 3.12
N ALA A 36 -21.39 -21.81 3.04
CA ALA A 36 -21.98 -20.48 3.19
C ALA A 36 -22.69 -20.30 4.54
N ASN A 37 -23.02 -19.05 4.90
CA ASN A 37 -23.78 -18.71 6.11
C ASN A 37 -23.20 -19.29 7.41
N ILE A 38 -21.87 -19.24 7.54
CA ILE A 38 -21.16 -19.85 8.67
C ILE A 38 -21.53 -19.17 9.99
N THR A 39 -21.83 -19.97 11.01
CA THR A 39 -22.14 -19.57 12.39
C THR A 39 -21.31 -20.37 13.39
N VAL A 40 -21.02 -19.77 14.55
CA VAL A 40 -20.15 -20.35 15.59
C VAL A 40 -20.83 -20.14 16.94
N HIS A 41 -21.46 -21.20 17.45
CA HIS A 41 -22.34 -21.13 18.63
C HIS A 41 -21.60 -20.85 19.96
N THR A 42 -20.30 -21.14 20.02
CA THR A 42 -19.46 -20.92 21.22
C THR A 42 -19.43 -19.47 21.69
N PHE A 43 -19.76 -18.49 20.84
CA PHE A 43 -19.77 -17.10 21.24
C PHE A 43 -20.94 -16.74 22.18
N ASP A 44 -22.05 -17.48 22.13
CA ASP A 44 -23.24 -17.19 22.94
C ASP A 44 -23.06 -17.58 24.42
N ASP A 45 -22.12 -18.49 24.73
CA ASP A 45 -21.82 -18.99 26.08
C ASP A 45 -20.72 -18.20 26.82
N LEU A 46 -20.14 -17.16 26.22
CA LEU A 46 -18.98 -16.42 26.77
C LEU A 46 -19.40 -15.10 27.45
N ASP A 47 -18.94 -14.89 28.70
CA ASP A 47 -19.24 -13.69 29.52
C ASP A 47 -18.98 -12.36 28.78
N ALA A 48 -17.88 -12.29 28.03
CA ALA A 48 -17.54 -11.18 27.15
C ALA A 48 -16.57 -11.63 26.06
N PHE A 49 -16.77 -11.19 24.82
CA PHE A 49 -15.86 -11.46 23.70
C PHE A 49 -15.80 -10.30 22.70
N GLU A 50 -14.66 -10.18 21.98
CA GLU A 50 -14.47 -9.33 20.80
C GLU A 50 -13.94 -10.24 19.68
N VAL A 51 -14.65 -10.36 18.57
CA VAL A 51 -14.32 -11.27 17.45
C VAL A 51 -14.24 -10.53 16.13
N SER A 52 -13.26 -10.89 15.30
CA SER A 52 -12.99 -10.37 13.96
C SER A 52 -12.80 -11.53 12.96
N PRO A 53 -13.43 -11.50 11.78
CA PRO A 53 -14.48 -10.55 11.38
C PRO A 53 -15.78 -10.79 12.15
N SER A 54 -16.52 -9.72 12.45
CA SER A 54 -17.85 -9.82 13.09
C SER A 54 -18.89 -10.45 12.16
N ASN A 55 -18.85 -10.09 10.87
CA ASN A 55 -19.60 -10.75 9.82
C ASN A 55 -18.73 -11.86 9.23
N ILE A 56 -18.94 -13.10 9.66
CA ILE A 56 -18.19 -14.27 9.16
C ILE A 56 -18.49 -14.45 7.66
N PRO A 57 -17.46 -14.42 6.78
CA PRO A 57 -17.62 -14.64 5.35
C PRO A 57 -17.72 -16.14 5.03
N ASP A 58 -18.21 -16.46 3.83
CA ASP A 58 -18.30 -17.83 3.34
C ASP A 58 -16.91 -18.44 3.12
N LEU A 59 -16.78 -19.75 3.34
CA LEU A 59 -15.55 -20.50 3.11
C LEU A 59 -15.40 -20.81 1.62
N LEU A 60 -14.36 -20.27 0.98
CA LEU A 60 -14.10 -20.45 -0.46
C LEU A 60 -12.93 -21.42 -0.70
N VAL A 61 -12.92 -22.08 -1.87
CA VAL A 61 -11.80 -22.94 -2.28
C VAL A 61 -10.47 -22.18 -2.24
N GLY A 62 -9.46 -22.77 -1.59
CA GLY A 62 -8.11 -22.20 -1.50
C GLY A 62 -8.00 -20.90 -0.69
N CYS A 63 -9.00 -20.57 0.13
CA CYS A 63 -9.04 -19.40 0.99
C CYS A 63 -9.32 -19.83 2.44
N PRO A 64 -8.32 -19.85 3.34
CA PRO A 64 -8.56 -20.23 4.73
C PRO A 64 -9.41 -19.17 5.45
N LEU A 65 -10.50 -19.59 6.08
CA LEU A 65 -11.28 -18.75 6.99
C LEU A 65 -10.55 -18.67 8.33
N ILE A 66 -10.16 -17.47 8.74
CA ILE A 66 -9.54 -17.19 10.03
C ILE A 66 -10.45 -16.25 10.81
N ILE A 67 -10.88 -16.72 11.98
CA ILE A 67 -11.63 -15.94 12.97
C ILE A 67 -10.70 -15.75 14.18
N SER A 68 -10.50 -14.50 14.59
CA SER A 68 -9.61 -14.13 15.69
C SER A 68 -10.34 -13.25 16.70
N GLY A 69 -9.93 -13.29 17.97
CA GLY A 69 -10.64 -12.55 18.99
C GLY A 69 -10.04 -12.65 20.39
N LYS A 70 -10.67 -11.92 21.31
CA LYS A 70 -10.40 -11.95 22.76
C LYS A 70 -11.68 -12.42 23.46
N TYR A 71 -11.54 -13.16 24.55
CA TYR A 71 -12.66 -13.61 25.39
C TYR A 71 -12.30 -13.45 26.87
N GLN A 72 -13.32 -13.43 27.73
CA GLN A 72 -13.20 -13.59 29.18
C GLN A 72 -13.87 -14.90 29.61
N GLY A 73 -13.48 -15.42 30.78
CA GLY A 73 -13.97 -16.70 31.29
C GLY A 73 -13.17 -17.90 30.78
N LYS A 74 -13.83 -19.05 30.63
CA LYS A 74 -13.23 -20.30 30.14
C LYS A 74 -13.72 -20.59 28.73
N PHE A 75 -12.80 -20.81 27.80
CA PHE A 75 -13.15 -21.30 26.46
C PHE A 75 -13.49 -22.80 26.53
N PRO A 76 -14.52 -23.30 25.81
CA PRO A 76 -14.88 -24.71 25.84
C PRO A 76 -13.84 -25.58 25.10
N ASP A 77 -13.80 -26.87 25.42
CA ASP A 77 -12.90 -27.85 24.78
C ASP A 77 -13.31 -28.19 23.33
N THR A 78 -14.56 -27.87 22.95
CA THR A 78 -15.11 -28.10 21.62
C THR A 78 -15.95 -26.92 21.15
N VAL A 79 -15.77 -26.52 19.89
CA VAL A 79 -16.54 -25.46 19.22
C VAL A 79 -17.44 -26.08 18.16
N LYS A 80 -18.75 -25.81 18.24
CA LYS A 80 -19.70 -26.19 17.19
C LYS A 80 -19.75 -25.09 16.13
N VAL A 81 -19.39 -25.45 14.90
CA VAL A 81 -19.51 -24.58 13.71
C VAL A 81 -20.60 -25.14 12.81
N GLU A 82 -21.51 -24.29 12.38
CA GLU A 82 -22.56 -24.63 11.42
C GLU A 82 -22.46 -23.78 10.16
N GLY A 83 -23.07 -24.26 9.08
CA GLY A 83 -23.16 -23.54 7.82
C GLY A 83 -23.96 -24.36 6.79
N ARG A 84 -23.96 -23.90 5.54
CA ARG A 84 -24.72 -24.50 4.45
C ARG A 84 -23.83 -24.91 3.29
N LEU A 85 -24.02 -26.12 2.77
CA LEU A 85 -23.30 -26.65 1.61
C LEU A 85 -23.93 -26.17 0.29
N ALA A 86 -23.19 -26.35 -0.81
CA ALA A 86 -23.62 -25.96 -2.16
C ALA A 86 -24.88 -26.71 -2.67
N ASP A 87 -25.20 -27.87 -2.10
CA ASP A 87 -26.44 -28.62 -2.35
C ASP A 87 -27.63 -28.15 -1.49
N MET A 88 -27.46 -27.03 -0.76
CA MET A 88 -28.41 -26.42 0.16
C MET A 88 -28.69 -27.23 1.44
N SER A 89 -27.97 -28.33 1.68
CA SER A 89 -27.99 -29.04 2.96
C SER A 89 -27.22 -28.28 4.04
N ASP A 90 -27.61 -28.49 5.30
CA ASP A 90 -26.93 -27.89 6.46
C ASP A 90 -25.81 -28.82 6.96
N ILE A 91 -24.67 -28.23 7.31
CA ILE A 91 -23.51 -28.95 7.85
C ILE A 91 -23.18 -28.44 9.25
N ALA A 92 -22.89 -29.35 10.18
CA ALA A 92 -22.42 -29.07 11.51
C ALA A 92 -21.09 -29.82 11.77
N VAL A 93 -20.07 -29.10 12.22
CA VAL A 93 -18.73 -29.63 12.51
C VAL A 93 -18.34 -29.26 13.94
N ASN A 94 -17.99 -30.26 14.74
CA ASN A 94 -17.44 -30.07 16.08
C ASN A 94 -15.92 -30.01 16.00
N LEU A 95 -15.35 -28.82 16.17
CA LEU A 95 -13.91 -28.59 16.19
C LEU A 95 -13.38 -28.78 17.61
N LYS A 96 -12.35 -29.62 17.78
CA LYS A 96 -11.65 -29.77 19.05
C LYS A 96 -10.68 -28.61 19.26
N VAL A 97 -10.79 -27.94 20.40
CA VAL A 97 -9.90 -26.83 20.76
C VAL A 97 -8.52 -27.37 21.16
N GLN A 98 -7.47 -26.68 20.73
CA GLN A 98 -6.09 -26.98 21.08
C GLN A 98 -5.47 -25.76 21.76
N ASN A 99 -5.00 -25.95 23.00
CA ASN A 99 -4.26 -24.92 23.71
C ASN A 99 -2.77 -25.02 23.32
N MET A 100 -2.31 -24.09 22.50
CA MET A 100 -0.92 -24.03 22.00
C MET A 100 0.02 -23.26 22.93
N GLY A 101 -0.39 -22.97 24.18
CA GLY A 101 0.41 -22.24 25.17
C GLY A 101 0.59 -20.75 24.82
N ASN A 102 1.64 -20.13 25.36
CA ASN A 102 1.91 -18.70 25.21
C ASN A 102 2.50 -18.33 23.84
N ILE A 103 1.69 -18.47 22.79
CA ILE A 103 1.92 -17.79 21.51
C ILE A 103 1.47 -16.33 21.67
N PRO A 104 2.29 -15.31 21.33
CA PRO A 104 1.93 -13.89 21.43
C PRO A 104 0.96 -13.45 20.32
N LEU A 105 -0.21 -14.09 20.25
CA LEU A 105 -1.25 -13.87 19.24
C LEU A 105 -1.75 -12.42 19.18
N GLU A 106 -1.68 -11.69 20.30
CA GLU A 106 -2.06 -10.28 20.34
C GLU A 106 -1.30 -9.43 19.33
N ARG A 107 0.03 -9.64 19.17
CA ARG A 107 0.82 -8.93 18.15
C ARG A 107 0.46 -9.37 16.73
N VAL A 108 0.14 -10.65 16.53
CA VAL A 108 -0.24 -11.22 15.23
C VAL A 108 -1.53 -10.57 14.72
N PHE A 109 -2.52 -10.39 15.59
CA PHE A 109 -3.82 -9.83 15.22
C PHE A 109 -3.93 -8.30 15.38
N SER A 110 -3.01 -7.65 16.11
CA SER A 110 -3.03 -6.18 16.29
C SER A 110 -3.07 -5.42 14.96
N LYS A 111 -2.32 -5.84 13.93
CA LYS A 111 -2.38 -5.19 12.60
C LYS A 111 -3.76 -5.32 11.97
N GLN A 112 -4.37 -6.50 12.01
CA GLN A 112 -5.70 -6.76 11.46
C GLN A 112 -6.79 -5.95 12.19
N GLN A 113 -6.68 -5.84 13.53
CA GLN A 113 -7.59 -5.04 14.35
C GLN A 113 -7.43 -3.54 14.07
N ILE A 114 -6.18 -3.06 13.94
CA ILE A 114 -5.87 -1.69 13.52
C ILE A 114 -6.50 -1.41 12.15
N ASP A 115 -6.27 -2.26 11.15
CA ASP A 115 -6.79 -2.05 9.77
C ASP A 115 -8.33 -2.01 9.71
N LEU A 116 -8.99 -2.89 10.47
CA LEU A 116 -10.45 -2.92 10.57
C LEU A 116 -10.99 -1.65 11.24
N LEU A 117 -10.42 -1.25 12.39
CA LEU A 117 -10.82 -0.06 13.12
C LEU A 117 -10.48 1.23 12.35
N THR A 118 -9.34 1.28 11.65
CA THR A 118 -8.95 2.34 10.71
C THR A 118 -10.03 2.54 9.65
N ALA A 119 -10.45 1.45 9.00
CA ALA A 119 -11.43 1.53 7.94
C ALA A 119 -12.82 1.94 8.46
N GLN A 120 -13.20 1.47 9.66
CA GLN A 120 -14.43 1.89 10.35
C GLN A 120 -14.40 3.37 10.75
N ALA A 121 -13.28 3.85 11.31
CA ALA A 121 -13.09 5.25 11.67
C ALA A 121 -13.20 6.18 10.46
N TRP A 122 -12.66 5.77 9.31
CA TRP A 122 -12.77 6.49 8.04
C TRP A 122 -14.19 6.52 7.49
N PHE A 123 -14.87 5.37 7.41
CA PHE A 123 -16.22 5.29 6.83
C PHE A 123 -17.29 5.98 7.68
N SER A 124 -17.16 5.90 9.01
CA SER A 124 -18.11 6.52 9.96
C SER A 124 -17.67 7.89 10.47
N GLU A 125 -16.58 8.45 9.92
CA GLU A 125 -15.94 9.71 10.35
C GLU A 125 -15.74 9.84 11.88
N SER A 126 -15.57 8.71 12.56
CA SER A 126 -15.65 8.64 14.02
C SER A 126 -14.31 8.93 14.69
N LYS A 127 -14.22 10.10 15.31
CA LYS A 127 -13.07 10.51 16.14
C LYS A 127 -12.79 9.53 17.28
N GLN A 128 -13.83 8.96 17.90
CA GLN A 128 -13.67 7.98 18.98
C GLN A 128 -12.99 6.69 18.49
N LEU A 129 -13.29 6.24 17.26
CA LEU A 129 -12.61 5.10 16.66
C LEU A 129 -11.18 5.47 16.25
N ALA A 130 -10.94 6.66 15.69
CA ALA A 130 -9.59 7.16 15.40
C ALA A 130 -8.70 7.20 16.66
N ASP A 131 -9.22 7.71 17.79
CA ASP A 131 -8.53 7.71 19.08
C ASP A 131 -8.27 6.28 19.61
N LYS A 132 -9.19 5.34 19.37
CA LYS A 132 -9.00 3.91 19.71
C LYS A 132 -7.88 3.30 18.86
N VAL A 133 -7.83 3.59 17.56
CA VAL A 133 -6.75 3.14 16.66
C VAL A 133 -5.40 3.71 17.10
N ALA A 134 -5.33 5.01 17.37
CA ALA A 134 -4.08 5.65 17.80
C ALA A 134 -3.53 5.03 19.09
N LYS A 135 -4.39 4.78 20.08
CA LYS A 135 -4.02 4.08 21.33
C LYS A 135 -3.53 2.65 21.06
N LEU A 136 -4.26 1.87 20.26
CA LEU A 136 -3.89 0.49 19.92
C LEU A 136 -2.56 0.43 19.16
N SER A 137 -2.37 1.32 18.19
CA SER A 137 -1.13 1.48 17.40
C SER A 137 0.09 1.77 18.29
N LEU A 138 -0.05 2.69 19.24
CA LEU A 138 1.02 3.02 20.20
C LEU A 138 1.31 1.84 21.15
N GLN A 139 0.29 1.11 21.60
CA GLN A 139 0.43 -0.04 22.49
C GLN A 139 1.09 -1.25 21.80
N SER A 140 0.71 -1.53 20.54
CA SER A 140 1.25 -2.66 19.78
C SER A 140 2.57 -2.35 19.05
N GLY A 141 2.95 -1.07 18.96
CA GLY A 141 4.12 -0.62 18.19
C GLY A 141 3.94 -0.75 16.66
N ILE A 142 2.70 -0.73 16.18
CA ILE A 142 2.36 -0.94 14.76
C ILE A 142 1.86 0.39 14.18
N PRO A 143 2.50 0.97 13.14
CA PRO A 143 2.04 2.21 12.52
C PRO A 143 0.60 2.14 11.99
N SER A 144 -0.10 3.26 12.03
CA SER A 144 -1.48 3.44 11.53
C SER A 144 -1.63 4.80 10.86
N GLU A 145 -2.74 5.04 10.18
CA GLU A 145 -3.09 6.31 9.56
C GLU A 145 -3.26 7.46 10.57
N TYR A 146 -3.41 7.14 11.86
CA TYR A 146 -3.56 8.10 12.96
C TYR A 146 -2.29 8.25 13.82
N THR A 147 -1.20 7.56 13.47
CA THR A 147 0.09 7.62 14.19
C THR A 147 1.24 7.82 13.21
N HIS A 148 2.35 8.37 13.71
CA HIS A 148 3.52 8.68 12.90
C HIS A 148 4.76 8.04 13.52
N MET A 149 5.54 7.33 12.72
CA MET A 149 6.84 6.82 13.12
C MET A 149 7.90 7.88 12.84
N VAL A 150 8.64 8.27 13.88
CA VAL A 150 9.68 9.30 13.80
C VAL A 150 11.02 8.68 14.14
N PHE A 151 11.97 8.77 13.20
CA PHE A 151 13.36 8.43 13.46
C PHE A 151 14.09 9.67 13.98
N LEU A 152 14.85 9.51 15.05
CA LEU A 152 15.51 10.62 15.75
C LEU A 152 17.03 10.41 15.67
N GLU A 153 17.69 11.12 14.76
CA GLU A 153 19.14 10.97 14.56
C GLU A 153 19.93 11.63 15.69
N LYS A 154 20.53 10.82 16.56
CA LYS A 154 21.47 11.30 17.57
C LYS A 154 22.88 11.50 16.98
N GLY A 155 23.08 12.65 16.36
CA GLY A 155 24.42 13.24 16.16
C GLY A 155 24.99 13.17 14.75
N GLY A 156 24.52 14.05 13.87
CA GLY A 156 25.19 14.42 12.61
C GLY A 156 25.40 15.94 12.56
N LYS A 157 26.58 16.40 12.13
CA LYS A 157 26.84 17.85 11.93
C LYS A 157 26.19 18.31 10.63
N MET A 158 25.18 19.17 10.73
CA MET A 158 24.56 19.82 9.55
C MET A 158 25.21 21.18 9.27
N PRO A 159 25.40 21.60 8.01
CA PRO A 159 25.93 22.92 7.69
C PRO A 159 25.04 24.06 8.19
N GLU A 160 25.65 25.18 8.56
CA GLU A 160 24.90 26.41 8.85
C GLU A 160 24.25 26.93 7.56
N GLU A 161 22.92 27.16 7.60
CA GLU A 161 22.21 28.35 7.11
C GLU A 161 20.71 28.06 6.87
N LEU A 162 19.87 28.27 7.88
CA LEU A 162 18.64 29.07 7.72
C LEU A 162 18.06 29.46 9.10
N LYS A 163 18.25 30.71 9.51
CA LYS A 163 17.52 31.33 10.64
C LYS A 163 16.51 32.34 10.11
N GLN A 164 15.22 32.11 10.36
CA GLN A 164 14.19 33.11 10.75
C GLN A 164 12.80 32.43 10.79
N LYS A 165 12.17 32.27 11.98
CA LYS A 165 11.24 33.20 12.68
C LYS A 165 9.82 33.16 12.07
N HIS A 166 8.70 32.96 12.76
CA HIS A 166 8.29 33.09 14.18
C HIS A 166 7.38 31.89 14.59
N GLU A 167 6.93 31.63 15.83
CA GLU A 167 7.40 31.90 17.22
C GLU A 167 6.28 31.52 18.24
N LYS A 168 6.55 30.75 19.31
CA LYS A 168 5.81 30.84 20.60
C LYS A 168 6.53 30.17 21.79
N SER A 169 6.92 31.04 22.72
CA SER A 169 7.49 30.82 24.06
C SER A 169 7.33 29.45 24.73
N TRP A 170 8.47 28.83 25.06
CA TRP A 170 8.75 28.20 26.35
C TRP A 170 10.10 28.74 26.85
N THR A 171 10.20 29.07 28.14
CA THR A 171 11.35 29.76 28.75
C THR A 171 12.56 28.85 29.01
N ASP A 172 13.75 29.46 29.05
CA ASP A 172 15.06 28.80 29.05
C ASP A 172 15.34 27.81 30.19
N SER A 173 16.07 26.73 29.85
CA SER A 173 17.19 26.22 30.66
C SER A 173 18.09 25.26 29.86
N ALA A 174 19.38 25.58 29.86
CA ALA A 174 20.55 24.68 29.68
C ALA A 174 20.46 23.50 28.68
N GLY A 175 20.98 23.75 27.47
CA GLY A 175 21.89 22.86 26.75
C GLY A 175 21.56 21.37 26.67
N ASP A 176 20.73 21.00 25.69
CA ASP A 176 20.79 19.67 25.08
C ASP A 176 20.53 19.76 23.56
N HIS A 177 21.18 18.90 22.77
CA HIS A 177 21.04 18.94 21.32
C HIS A 177 19.66 18.42 20.90
N ILE A 178 18.73 19.32 20.54
CA ILE A 178 17.41 18.94 19.98
C ILE A 178 17.65 18.19 18.66
N PRO A 179 17.42 16.86 18.58
CA PRO A 179 17.76 16.11 17.39
C PRO A 179 16.65 16.27 16.33
N MET A 180 17.00 16.31 15.05
CA MET A 180 15.99 16.49 14.00
C MET A 180 15.14 15.23 13.84
N PRO A 181 13.80 15.34 13.92
CA PRO A 181 12.89 14.22 13.69
C PRO A 181 12.73 13.98 12.19
N ILE A 182 13.22 12.85 11.69
CA ILE A 182 12.94 12.36 10.34
C ILE A 182 11.60 11.61 10.37
N LEU A 183 10.61 12.10 9.65
CA LEU A 183 9.31 11.44 9.53
C LEU A 183 9.42 10.22 8.60
N VAL A 184 9.38 9.02 9.18
CA VAL A 184 9.24 7.78 8.42
C VAL A 184 7.81 7.73 7.91
N HIS A 185 7.64 7.91 6.61
CA HIS A 185 6.32 7.87 5.99
C HIS A 185 5.72 6.46 6.11
N ASN A 186 4.43 6.38 6.41
CA ASN A 186 3.71 5.10 6.47
C ASN A 186 3.87 4.35 5.14
N LEU A 187 4.50 3.17 5.22
CA LEU A 187 4.75 2.27 4.07
C LEU A 187 3.48 1.54 3.60
N THR A 188 2.36 1.71 4.31
CA THR A 188 1.06 1.11 3.99
C THR A 188 0.20 2.08 3.16
N PRO A 189 -0.64 1.57 2.24
CA PRO A 189 -1.63 2.39 1.55
C PRO A 189 -2.60 3.01 2.58
N GLY A 190 -2.53 4.33 2.74
CA GLY A 190 -3.44 5.08 3.61
C GLY A 190 -4.83 5.27 2.98
N PHE A 191 -5.64 6.13 3.61
CA PHE A 191 -6.98 6.44 3.12
C PHE A 191 -6.99 6.92 1.67
N GLY A 192 -7.95 6.40 0.90
CA GLY A 192 -8.25 6.91 -0.44
C GLY A 192 -8.65 8.39 -0.37
N ASN A 193 -8.13 9.19 -1.30
CA ASN A 193 -8.49 10.59 -1.42
C ASN A 193 -9.75 10.69 -2.32
N PRO A 194 -10.95 11.00 -1.79
CA PRO A 194 -12.18 10.99 -2.57
C PRO A 194 -12.18 12.02 -3.71
N LEU A 195 -11.48 13.16 -3.54
CA LEU A 195 -11.31 14.14 -4.61
C LEU A 195 -10.42 13.59 -5.73
N ALA A 196 -9.33 12.91 -5.38
CA ALA A 196 -8.47 12.26 -6.38
C ALA A 196 -9.20 11.15 -7.12
N THR A 197 -10.05 10.37 -6.44
CA THR A 197 -10.92 9.37 -7.08
C THR A 197 -11.95 10.02 -8.00
N ALA A 198 -12.61 11.12 -7.58
CA ALA A 198 -13.56 11.85 -8.43
C ALA A 198 -12.89 12.51 -9.66
N GLU A 199 -11.66 13.01 -9.51
CA GLU A 199 -10.83 13.56 -10.59
C GLU A 199 -10.14 12.46 -11.45
N ASN A 200 -10.31 11.17 -11.13
CA ASN A 200 -9.59 10.04 -11.74
C ASN A 200 -8.06 10.21 -11.77
N LEU A 201 -7.48 10.83 -10.75
CA LEU A 201 -6.03 11.02 -10.64
C LEU A 201 -5.34 9.67 -10.38
N PRO A 202 -4.19 9.39 -11.04
CA PRO A 202 -3.49 8.13 -10.84
C PRO A 202 -2.99 8.00 -9.38
N PRO A 203 -2.96 6.77 -8.81
CA PRO A 203 -2.41 6.53 -7.48
C PRO A 203 -0.99 7.10 -7.34
N GLY A 204 -0.70 7.76 -6.22
CA GLY A 204 0.56 8.46 -6.01
C GLY A 204 0.62 9.88 -6.57
N TYR A 205 -0.37 10.33 -7.37
CA TYR A 205 -0.46 11.72 -7.83
C TYR A 205 -0.86 12.68 -6.72
N ARG A 206 0.11 13.02 -5.87
CA ARG A 206 0.03 14.16 -4.97
C ARG A 206 0.35 15.40 -5.80
N LYS A 207 -0.67 16.13 -6.29
CA LYS A 207 -0.49 17.55 -6.64
C LYS A 207 0.25 18.18 -5.45
N PRO A 208 1.45 18.78 -5.62
CA PRO A 208 2.13 19.41 -4.51
C PRO A 208 1.16 20.43 -3.92
N LYS A 209 0.83 20.29 -2.62
CA LYS A 209 0.05 21.33 -1.94
C LYS A 209 0.81 22.62 -2.14
N GLN A 210 0.14 23.63 -2.70
CA GLN A 210 0.73 24.96 -2.85
C GLN A 210 1.00 25.55 -1.47
N THR A 211 2.18 25.27 -0.95
CA THR A 211 2.82 26.11 0.06
C THR A 211 3.36 27.31 -0.71
N GLN A 212 2.59 28.41 -0.71
CA GLN A 212 3.09 29.69 -1.25
C GLN A 212 4.29 30.19 -0.42
N PRO A 213 5.18 31.00 -0.99
CA PRO A 213 5.93 30.67 -2.20
C PRO A 213 7.43 30.76 -1.92
N PHE A 214 8.19 29.70 -2.19
CA PHE A 214 9.66 29.76 -2.25
C PHE A 214 10.14 29.67 -3.70
N GLU A 215 9.96 30.76 -4.44
CA GLU A 215 10.56 30.99 -5.75
C GLU A 215 12.09 31.18 -5.66
N VAL A 216 12.88 30.15 -5.29
CA VAL A 216 14.32 30.10 -5.64
C VAL A 216 14.89 28.66 -5.81
N ILE A 217 14.15 27.71 -6.41
CA ILE A 217 14.79 26.45 -6.90
C ILE A 217 14.26 26.02 -8.29
N GLU A 218 13.98 26.98 -9.19
CA GLU A 218 13.52 26.67 -10.57
C GLU A 218 14.56 27.04 -11.66
N LYS A 219 15.85 27.15 -11.29
CA LYS A 219 16.94 27.48 -12.23
C LYS A 219 18.11 26.49 -12.31
N ALA A 220 18.04 25.35 -11.63
CA ALA A 220 19.15 24.39 -11.55
C ALA A 220 18.86 22.97 -12.07
N VAL A 221 17.60 22.57 -12.27
CA VAL A 221 17.24 21.23 -12.80
C VAL A 221 16.41 21.36 -14.09
N GLY A 222 16.90 22.21 -15.00
CA GLY A 222 16.39 22.37 -16.37
C GLY A 222 17.14 21.49 -17.39
N GLY A 223 17.50 20.26 -17.00
CA GLY A 223 18.26 19.32 -17.83
C GLY A 223 17.60 17.95 -17.83
N CYS A 224 17.16 17.47 -18.99
CA CYS A 224 16.55 16.16 -19.16
C CYS A 224 17.60 15.06 -18.89
N SER A 225 17.61 14.52 -17.68
CA SER A 225 18.44 13.37 -17.28
C SER A 225 17.86 12.03 -17.79
N GLU A 226 17.47 11.98 -19.07
CA GLU A 226 16.94 10.79 -19.74
C GLU A 226 17.06 10.99 -21.27
N ILE A 227 18.30 10.89 -21.77
CA ILE A 227 18.63 11.09 -23.20
C ILE A 227 18.01 10.01 -24.10
N PHE A 228 17.50 8.91 -23.53
CA PHE A 228 17.06 7.72 -24.27
C PHE A 228 15.53 7.46 -24.31
N ASP A 229 14.67 8.26 -23.67
CA ASP A 229 13.19 8.05 -23.72
C ASP A 229 12.39 9.24 -24.31
N CYS A 230 13.02 10.04 -25.18
CA CYS A 230 12.33 11.08 -25.96
C CYS A 230 11.50 10.49 -27.11
N ARG A 231 10.33 9.93 -26.81
CA ARG A 231 9.38 9.38 -27.82
C ARG A 231 8.62 10.44 -28.66
N CYS A 232 9.10 11.68 -28.73
CA CYS A 232 8.49 12.71 -29.58
C CYS A 232 9.53 13.57 -30.32
N CYS A 233 9.33 13.74 -31.62
CA CYS A 233 10.32 14.29 -32.54
C CYS A 233 10.79 15.71 -32.19
N MET A 234 9.89 16.53 -31.62
CA MET A 234 10.18 17.91 -31.23
C MET A 234 11.14 18.01 -30.03
N CYS A 235 11.12 17.07 -29.09
CA CYS A 235 12.06 17.05 -27.97
C CYS A 235 13.47 16.67 -28.42
N CYS A 236 13.60 15.71 -29.35
CA CYS A 236 14.88 15.38 -29.96
C CYS A 236 15.49 16.58 -30.69
N ILE A 237 14.73 17.25 -31.56
CA ILE A 237 15.22 18.44 -32.30
C ILE A 237 15.71 19.54 -31.33
N LYS A 238 14.94 19.82 -30.27
CA LYS A 238 15.25 20.88 -29.28
C LYS A 238 16.39 20.52 -28.32
N THR A 239 16.76 19.23 -28.25
CA THR A 239 17.92 18.73 -27.49
C THR A 239 19.17 18.74 -28.38
N CYS A 240 19.06 18.24 -29.63
CA CYS A 240 20.13 18.31 -30.62
C CYS A 240 20.55 19.75 -30.94
N SER A 241 19.61 20.70 -30.96
CA SER A 241 19.90 22.14 -31.17
C SER A 241 20.65 22.82 -30.00
N LYS A 242 20.95 22.09 -28.91
CA LYS A 242 21.76 22.55 -27.78
C LYS A 242 23.10 21.81 -27.67
N MET A 243 23.39 20.86 -28.55
CA MET A 243 24.65 20.12 -28.55
C MET A 243 25.76 20.93 -29.21
N ASN A 244 26.96 20.86 -28.64
CA ASN A 244 28.17 21.46 -29.21
C ASN A 244 28.49 20.82 -30.58
N ASP A 245 28.97 21.60 -31.54
CA ASP A 245 29.17 21.20 -32.94
C ASP A 245 30.00 19.91 -33.08
N GLN A 246 31.07 19.76 -32.29
CA GLN A 246 31.89 18.54 -32.27
C GLN A 246 31.10 17.29 -31.87
N CYS A 247 30.13 17.43 -30.96
CA CYS A 247 29.26 16.33 -30.52
C CYS A 247 28.21 15.99 -31.59
N VAL A 248 27.71 16.99 -32.33
CA VAL A 248 26.84 16.78 -33.50
C VAL A 248 27.57 16.03 -34.62
N VAL A 249 28.85 16.32 -34.86
CA VAL A 249 29.68 15.59 -35.85
C VAL A 249 29.85 14.12 -35.45
N VAL A 250 30.18 13.83 -34.19
CA VAL A 250 30.31 12.44 -33.71
C VAL A 250 28.98 11.68 -33.77
N LEU A 251 27.88 12.33 -33.37
CA LEU A 251 26.55 11.71 -33.40
C LEU A 251 26.07 11.44 -34.83
N THR A 252 26.33 12.35 -35.78
CA THR A 252 25.98 12.13 -37.19
C THR A 252 26.84 11.05 -37.84
N GLN A 253 28.13 10.95 -37.51
CA GLN A 253 28.98 9.83 -37.94
C GLN A 253 28.48 8.48 -37.38
N LEU A 254 28.08 8.44 -36.10
CA LEU A 254 27.52 7.24 -35.48
C LEU A 254 26.20 6.82 -36.15
N CYS A 255 25.28 7.76 -36.38
CA CYS A 255 24.02 7.49 -37.07
C CYS A 255 24.23 7.08 -38.53
N ALA A 256 25.22 7.64 -39.24
CA ALA A 256 25.57 7.22 -40.58
C ALA A 256 26.13 5.77 -40.59
N ALA A 257 27.01 5.43 -39.65
CA ALA A 257 27.53 4.06 -39.51
C ALA A 257 26.42 3.04 -39.17
N LEU A 258 25.49 3.39 -38.28
CA LEU A 258 24.32 2.58 -37.96
C LEU A 258 23.37 2.43 -39.16
N SER A 259 23.23 3.47 -39.98
CA SER A 259 22.44 3.42 -41.23
C SER A 259 23.09 2.49 -42.26
N CYS A 260 24.43 2.51 -42.38
CA CYS A 260 25.17 1.58 -43.22
C CYS A 260 25.04 0.11 -42.75
N LEU A 261 25.01 -0.13 -41.44
CA LEU A 261 24.74 -1.45 -40.87
C LEU A 261 23.32 -1.94 -41.20
N ALA A 262 22.30 -1.09 -41.03
CA ALA A 262 20.92 -1.43 -41.42
C ALA A 262 20.77 -1.68 -42.93
N CYS A 263 21.49 -0.93 -43.78
CA CYS A 263 21.57 -1.22 -45.22
C CYS A 263 22.24 -2.56 -45.52
N SER A 264 23.23 -3.00 -44.73
CA SER A 264 23.88 -4.30 -44.91
C SER A 264 22.94 -5.47 -44.56
N GLU A 265 22.11 -5.34 -43.52
CA GLU A 265 21.08 -6.32 -43.19
C GLU A 265 19.97 -6.35 -44.25
N CYS A 266 19.53 -5.19 -44.76
CA CYS A 266 18.59 -5.13 -45.88
C CYS A 266 19.15 -5.79 -47.17
N CYS A 267 20.43 -5.62 -47.48
CA CYS A 267 21.06 -6.30 -48.62
C CYS A 267 21.12 -7.83 -48.42
N ALA A 268 21.37 -8.30 -47.20
CA ALA A 268 21.36 -9.74 -46.89
C ALA A 268 19.97 -10.37 -47.09
N VAL A 269 18.89 -9.63 -46.80
CA VAL A 269 17.50 -10.09 -46.99
C VAL A 269 17.03 -9.97 -48.44
N CYS A 270 17.46 -8.94 -49.18
CA CYS A 270 16.97 -8.67 -50.54
C CYS A 270 17.82 -9.28 -51.67
N CYS A 271 19.06 -9.68 -51.42
CA CYS A 271 19.97 -10.23 -52.44
C CYS A 271 20.40 -11.68 -52.20
N GLY A 272 19.68 -12.42 -51.34
CA GLY A 272 19.76 -13.88 -51.24
C GLY A 272 19.19 -14.57 -52.49
N GLY A 273 19.81 -14.35 -53.65
CA GLY A 273 19.47 -15.02 -54.90
C GLY A 273 19.80 -16.51 -54.84
N SER A 274 18.95 -17.31 -55.48
CA SER A 274 19.14 -18.74 -55.66
C SER A 274 20.33 -19.06 -56.57
N ASP A 275 21.20 -19.95 -56.11
CA ASP A 275 21.94 -20.94 -56.90
C ASP A 275 21.73 -22.33 -56.24
#